data_AF-A0A068ZA48-F1
#
_entry.id   AF-A0A068ZA48-F1
#
_cell.length_a   1.000
_cell.length_b   1.000
_cell.length_c   1.000
_cell.angle_alpha   90.00
_cell.angle_beta   90.00
_cell.angle_gamma   90.00
#
_symmetry.space_group_name_H-M   'P 1'
#
loop_
_entity.id
_entity.type
_entity.pdbx_description
1 polymer ?
#
loop_
_entity_poly.entity_id
_entity_poly.type
_entity_poly.pdbx_seq_one_letter_code
_entity_poly.pdbx_strand_id
1 'polypeptide(L)'
;MKKTVTVISHEAPTMSSLEMVEYINADRRSKSEASGMKFPCKKYSKLRHDSLMLKVPKVLGENQSPKFYGDYTDEKGRTYPCYYFPKREACLMAMSYSYELQARVFDHMTKLEGNSGINLLDFSGLTEMAISEMQNRVAAAEKYSFEEHGQAGSALMMRRKREKKAIKKAEQLVKELIQFKLSDLGNFPSGDIRA
;
A
#
# COMPACT_ATOMS: atom_id res chain seq x y z
N MET A 1 5.44 36.94 -4.78
CA MET A 1 6.10 35.63 -4.60
C MET A 1 5.00 34.59 -4.39
N LYS A 2 4.68 33.78 -5.41
CA LYS A 2 3.63 32.75 -5.31
C LYS A 2 4.29 31.47 -4.76
N LYS A 3 3.97 31.09 -3.53
CA LYS A 3 4.34 29.78 -2.98
C LYS A 3 3.58 28.72 -3.77
N THR A 4 4.28 27.98 -4.61
CA THR A 4 3.79 26.75 -5.21
C THR A 4 3.68 25.70 -4.11
N VAL A 5 2.46 25.47 -3.64
CA VAL A 5 2.11 24.31 -2.81
C VAL A 5 2.21 23.10 -3.74
N THR A 6 3.32 22.37 -3.68
CA THR A 6 3.40 21.02 -4.23
C THR A 6 2.50 20.13 -3.39
N VAL A 7 1.29 19.89 -3.88
CA VAL A 7 0.40 18.84 -3.40
C VAL A 7 1.15 17.53 -3.59
N ILE A 8 1.59 16.93 -2.48
CA ILE A 8 2.05 15.54 -2.47
C ILE A 8 0.76 14.72 -2.62
N SER A 9 0.46 14.30 -3.85
CA SER A 9 -0.66 13.41 -4.12
C SER A 9 -0.31 12.04 -3.52
N HIS A 10 -0.84 11.76 -2.33
CA HIS A 10 -0.99 10.40 -1.84
C HIS A 10 -2.01 9.69 -2.73
N GLU A 11 -1.61 9.31 -3.94
CA GLU A 11 -2.45 8.50 -4.81
C GLU A 11 -2.60 7.13 -4.13
N ALA A 12 -3.82 6.82 -3.73
CA ALA A 12 -4.16 5.51 -3.21
C ALA A 12 -3.72 4.46 -4.22
N PRO A 13 -3.15 3.33 -3.77
CA PRO A 13 -2.71 2.28 -4.69
C PRO A 13 -3.90 1.81 -5.52
N THR A 14 -3.71 1.78 -6.83
CA THR A 14 -4.70 1.30 -7.80
C THR A 14 -4.19 0.05 -8.49
N MET A 15 -5.11 -0.84 -8.86
CA MET A 15 -4.85 -2.01 -9.68
C MET A 15 -5.33 -1.76 -11.10
N SER A 16 -4.48 -2.02 -12.09
CA SER A 16 -4.86 -1.86 -13.50
C SER A 16 -5.81 -2.97 -13.95
N SER A 17 -6.71 -2.65 -14.88
CA SER A 17 -7.52 -3.64 -15.58
C SER A 17 -6.71 -4.74 -16.27
N LEU A 18 -5.49 -4.45 -16.73
CA LEU A 18 -4.60 -5.46 -17.31
C LEU A 18 -4.12 -6.44 -16.24
N GLU A 19 -3.64 -5.90 -15.12
CA GLU A 19 -3.20 -6.66 -13.96
C GLU A 19 -4.34 -7.55 -13.43
N MET A 20 -5.55 -7.00 -13.33
CA MET A 20 -6.74 -7.76 -12.94
C MET A 20 -7.00 -8.96 -13.88
N VAL A 21 -6.84 -8.78 -15.20
CA VAL A 21 -6.99 -9.89 -16.18
C VAL A 21 -5.94 -10.97 -15.94
N GLU A 22 -4.70 -10.59 -15.62
CA GLU A 22 -3.63 -11.54 -15.32
C GLU A 22 -3.96 -12.35 -14.05
N TYR A 23 -4.40 -11.69 -12.98
CA TYR A 23 -4.84 -12.37 -11.76
C TYR A 23 -6.00 -13.34 -12.02
N ILE A 24 -7.01 -12.93 -12.79
CA ILE A 24 -8.14 -13.81 -13.14
C ILE A 24 -7.66 -15.02 -13.96
N ASN A 25 -6.80 -14.80 -14.93
CA ASN A 25 -6.28 -15.88 -15.78
C ASN A 25 -5.35 -16.82 -15.01
N ALA A 26 -4.57 -16.31 -14.06
CA ALA A 26 -3.76 -17.11 -13.15
C ALA A 26 -4.64 -18.01 -12.26
N ASP A 27 -5.71 -17.46 -11.66
CA ASP A 27 -6.68 -18.26 -10.89
C ASP A 27 -7.32 -19.37 -11.74
N ARG A 28 -7.78 -19.02 -12.95
CA ARG A 28 -8.38 -19.99 -13.88
C ARG A 28 -7.39 -21.10 -14.28
N ARG A 29 -6.11 -20.75 -14.47
CA ARG A 29 -5.05 -21.72 -14.75
C ARG A 29 -4.86 -22.66 -13.57
N SER A 30 -4.68 -22.15 -12.35
CA SER A 30 -4.54 -22.98 -11.15
C SER A 30 -5.73 -23.93 -10.96
N LYS A 31 -6.95 -23.46 -11.20
CA LYS A 31 -8.17 -24.28 -11.13
C LYS A 31 -8.23 -25.36 -12.21
N SER A 32 -7.77 -25.06 -13.42
CA SER A 32 -7.69 -26.06 -14.50
C SER A 32 -6.67 -27.15 -14.19
N GLU A 33 -5.48 -26.77 -13.70
CA GLU A 33 -4.40 -27.70 -13.34
C GLU A 33 -4.81 -28.58 -12.16
N ALA A 34 -5.45 -28.00 -11.14
CA ALA A 34 -6.02 -28.76 -10.03
C ALA A 34 -7.11 -29.77 -10.47
N SER A 35 -7.80 -29.47 -11.57
CA SER A 35 -8.78 -30.38 -12.18
C SER A 35 -8.16 -31.34 -13.21
N GLY A 36 -6.84 -31.36 -13.37
CA GLY A 36 -6.12 -32.20 -14.35
C GLY A 36 -6.32 -31.78 -15.82
N MET A 37 -6.83 -30.58 -16.08
CA MET A 37 -7.10 -30.06 -17.41
C MET A 37 -6.04 -29.04 -17.84
N LYS A 38 -5.72 -28.97 -19.14
CA LYS A 38 -4.83 -27.95 -19.70
C LYS A 38 -5.55 -26.61 -19.88
N PHE A 39 -4.88 -25.49 -19.55
CA PHE A 39 -5.38 -24.15 -19.81
C PHE A 39 -4.93 -23.64 -21.19
N PRO A 40 -5.81 -23.02 -22.01
CA PRO A 40 -7.24 -22.77 -21.79
C PRO A 40 -8.13 -23.98 -22.13
N CYS A 41 -9.24 -24.16 -21.40
CA CYS A 41 -10.22 -25.22 -21.67
C CYS A 41 -11.66 -24.68 -21.70
N LYS A 42 -12.64 -25.52 -22.08
CA LYS A 42 -14.06 -25.13 -22.16
C LYS A 42 -14.61 -24.60 -20.82
N LYS A 43 -14.13 -25.15 -19.69
CA LYS A 43 -14.52 -24.72 -18.35
C LYS A 43 -13.77 -23.45 -17.88
N TYR A 44 -12.52 -23.30 -18.29
CA TYR A 44 -11.64 -22.20 -17.90
C TYR A 44 -11.02 -21.54 -19.14
N SER A 45 -11.79 -20.64 -19.76
CA SER A 45 -11.34 -19.89 -20.92
C SER A 45 -10.41 -18.73 -20.53
N LYS A 46 -9.50 -18.36 -21.43
CA LYS A 46 -8.66 -17.18 -21.26
C LYS A 46 -9.53 -15.92 -21.34
N LEU A 47 -9.52 -15.11 -20.30
CA LEU A 47 -10.15 -13.80 -20.29
C LEU A 47 -9.28 -12.82 -21.10
N ARG A 48 -9.91 -12.11 -22.04
CA ARG A 48 -9.32 -10.99 -22.78
C ARG A 48 -9.63 -9.67 -22.07
N HIS A 49 -8.75 -8.69 -22.23
CA HIS A 49 -8.92 -7.34 -21.69
C HIS A 49 -10.22 -6.68 -22.18
N ASP A 50 -10.51 -6.75 -23.49
CA ASP A 50 -11.77 -6.24 -24.06
C ASP A 50 -13.02 -6.79 -23.36
N SER A 51 -13.01 -8.08 -22.98
CA SER A 51 -14.13 -8.71 -22.29
C SER A 51 -14.27 -8.21 -20.85
N LEU A 52 -13.16 -7.86 -20.19
CA LEU A 52 -13.20 -7.22 -18.88
C LEU A 52 -13.76 -5.80 -19.02
N MET A 53 -13.29 -5.01 -20.00
CA MET A 53 -13.76 -3.64 -20.25
C MET A 53 -15.28 -3.56 -20.41
N LEU A 54 -15.88 -4.50 -21.15
CA LEU A 54 -17.34 -4.59 -21.32
C LEU A 54 -18.10 -4.97 -20.04
N LYS A 55 -17.43 -5.64 -19.09
CA LYS A 55 -18.04 -6.09 -17.84
C LYS A 55 -17.98 -5.01 -16.76
N VAL A 56 -16.99 -4.11 -16.81
CA VAL A 56 -16.78 -3.08 -15.78
C VAL A 56 -18.02 -2.19 -15.56
N PRO A 57 -18.68 -1.63 -16.59
CA PRO A 57 -19.91 -0.85 -16.40
C PRO A 57 -21.06 -1.67 -15.80
N LYS A 58 -21.11 -2.99 -16.10
CA LYS A 58 -22.16 -3.89 -15.57
C LYS A 58 -21.98 -4.19 -14.08
N VAL A 59 -20.74 -4.23 -13.60
CA VAL A 59 -20.42 -4.58 -12.20
C VAL A 59 -20.37 -3.32 -11.32
N LEU A 60 -19.74 -2.25 -11.79
CA LEU A 60 -19.56 -1.01 -11.02
C LEU A 60 -20.67 0.01 -11.24
N GLY A 61 -21.47 -0.15 -12.31
CA GLY A 61 -22.49 0.79 -12.75
C GLY A 61 -21.95 1.78 -13.79
N GLU A 62 -22.81 2.14 -14.74
CA GLU A 62 -22.47 3.03 -15.87
C GLU A 62 -22.03 4.42 -15.41
N ASN A 63 -22.56 4.92 -14.29
CA ASN A 63 -22.22 6.24 -13.75
C ASN A 63 -20.87 6.27 -13.00
N GLN A 64 -20.45 5.14 -12.43
CA GLN A 64 -19.25 5.05 -11.60
C GLN A 64 -18.04 4.61 -12.41
N SER A 65 -18.24 3.72 -13.40
CA SER A 65 -17.15 3.21 -14.23
C SER A 65 -16.27 4.30 -14.88
N PRO A 66 -16.80 5.44 -15.40
CA PRO A 66 -15.97 6.44 -16.07
C PRO A 66 -14.98 7.14 -15.12
N LYS A 67 -15.23 7.11 -13.81
CA LYS A 67 -14.35 7.72 -12.80
C LYS A 67 -12.98 7.05 -12.71
N PHE A 68 -12.92 5.79 -13.09
CA PHE A 68 -11.73 4.96 -13.01
C PHE A 68 -11.10 4.74 -14.38
N TYR A 69 -11.63 5.38 -15.42
CA TYR A 69 -11.14 5.25 -16.77
C TYR A 69 -9.81 6.00 -16.91
N GLY A 70 -8.88 5.37 -17.60
CA GLY A 70 -7.59 5.96 -17.93
C GLY A 70 -7.05 5.36 -19.20
N ASP A 71 -5.84 5.74 -19.54
CA ASP A 71 -5.13 5.21 -20.69
C ASP A 71 -3.77 4.68 -20.25
N TYR A 72 -3.32 3.59 -20.88
CA TYR A 72 -1.95 3.10 -20.74
C TYR A 72 -1.22 3.25 -22.07
N THR A 73 0.07 3.54 -21.99
CA THR A 73 0.95 3.61 -23.16
C THR A 73 1.79 2.36 -23.22
N ASP A 74 1.71 1.64 -24.34
CA ASP A 74 2.50 0.45 -24.62
C ASP A 74 3.97 0.82 -24.93
N GLU A 75 4.89 -0.15 -24.87
CA GLU A 75 6.32 0.05 -25.18
C GLU A 75 6.56 0.61 -26.60
N LYS A 76 5.58 0.43 -27.48
CA LYS A 76 5.56 0.93 -28.87
C LYS A 76 5.01 2.35 -29.00
N GLY A 77 4.76 3.05 -27.88
CA GLY A 77 4.23 4.41 -27.85
C GLY A 77 2.75 4.52 -28.25
N ARG A 78 2.01 3.40 -28.22
CA ARG A 78 0.57 3.37 -28.56
C ARG A 78 -0.25 3.50 -27.28
N THR A 79 -1.24 4.38 -27.31
CA THR A 79 -2.16 4.60 -26.19
C THR A 79 -3.39 3.72 -26.33
N TYR A 80 -3.74 3.02 -25.26
CA TYR A 80 -4.89 2.13 -25.19
C TYR A 80 -5.71 2.40 -23.93
N PRO A 81 -7.04 2.27 -23.99
CA PRO A 81 -7.89 2.52 -22.84
C PRO A 81 -7.76 1.43 -21.78
N CYS A 82 -7.80 1.82 -20.52
CA CYS A 82 -7.78 0.92 -19.37
C CYS A 82 -8.62 1.48 -18.20
N TYR A 83 -8.78 0.67 -17.16
CA TYR A 83 -9.29 1.14 -15.88
C TYR A 83 -8.23 1.00 -14.80
N TYR A 84 -8.24 1.95 -13.86
CA TYR A 84 -7.46 1.95 -12.62
C TYR A 84 -8.39 1.82 -11.43
N PHE A 85 -8.47 0.62 -10.86
CA PHE A 85 -9.42 0.33 -9.79
C PHE A 85 -8.80 0.61 -8.42
N PRO A 86 -9.46 1.40 -7.56
CA PRO A 86 -9.15 1.41 -6.13
C PRO A 86 -9.46 0.04 -5.52
N LYS A 87 -8.97 -0.20 -4.30
CA LYS A 87 -9.13 -1.48 -3.58
C LYS A 87 -10.57 -2.02 -3.58
N ARG A 88 -11.56 -1.17 -3.27
CA ARG A 88 -12.97 -1.59 -3.19
C ARG A 88 -13.48 -2.07 -4.55
N GLU A 89 -13.27 -1.30 -5.60
CA GLU A 89 -13.74 -1.61 -6.95
C GLU A 89 -13.00 -2.81 -7.53
N ALA A 90 -11.70 -2.94 -7.25
CA ALA A 90 -10.92 -4.13 -7.60
C ALA A 90 -11.50 -5.38 -6.93
N CYS A 91 -11.87 -5.30 -5.66
CA CYS A 91 -12.53 -6.39 -4.95
C CYS A 91 -13.90 -6.72 -5.55
N LEU A 92 -14.72 -5.71 -5.87
CA LEU A 92 -16.02 -5.92 -6.53
C LEU A 92 -15.87 -6.61 -7.89
N MET A 93 -14.86 -6.21 -8.67
CA MET A 93 -14.54 -6.87 -9.94
C MET A 93 -14.14 -8.32 -9.71
N ALA A 94 -13.28 -8.61 -8.72
CA ALA A 94 -12.85 -9.96 -8.38
C ALA A 94 -14.02 -10.85 -7.89
N MET A 95 -14.93 -10.30 -7.08
CA MET A 95 -16.16 -10.97 -6.61
C MET A 95 -17.02 -11.44 -7.78
N SER A 96 -17.08 -10.66 -8.86
CA SER A 96 -17.86 -11.02 -10.06
C SER A 96 -17.31 -12.26 -10.80
N TYR A 97 -16.14 -12.76 -10.41
CA TYR A 97 -15.52 -13.97 -10.97
C TYR A 97 -15.40 -15.10 -9.94
N SER A 98 -14.88 -14.82 -8.73
CA SER A 98 -14.70 -15.84 -7.68
C SER A 98 -14.43 -15.22 -6.30
N TYR A 99 -15.00 -15.79 -5.24
CA TYR A 99 -14.73 -15.39 -3.86
C TYR A 99 -13.25 -15.59 -3.45
N GLU A 100 -12.62 -16.68 -3.90
CA GLU A 100 -11.18 -16.92 -3.64
C GLU A 100 -10.27 -15.90 -4.34
N LEU A 101 -10.72 -15.34 -5.47
CA LEU A 101 -9.99 -14.30 -6.17
C LEU A 101 -10.11 -12.98 -5.41
N GLN A 102 -11.29 -12.69 -4.88
CA GLN A 102 -11.52 -11.53 -4.03
C GLN A 102 -10.56 -11.50 -2.84
N ALA A 103 -10.40 -12.60 -2.11
CA ALA A 103 -9.47 -12.66 -0.98
C ALA A 103 -8.03 -12.33 -1.39
N ARG A 104 -7.54 -12.94 -2.48
CA ARG A 104 -6.18 -12.67 -3.00
C ARG A 104 -5.99 -11.23 -3.46
N VAL A 105 -6.95 -10.67 -4.18
CA VAL A 105 -6.92 -9.27 -4.63
C VAL A 105 -6.96 -8.33 -3.43
N PHE A 106 -7.79 -8.62 -2.43
CA PHE A 106 -7.85 -7.84 -1.20
C PHE A 106 -6.52 -7.87 -0.44
N ASP A 107 -5.90 -9.04 -0.27
CA ASP A 107 -4.60 -9.17 0.38
C ASP A 107 -3.51 -8.44 -0.38
N HIS A 108 -3.50 -8.55 -1.72
CA HIS A 108 -2.59 -7.82 -2.58
C HIS A 108 -2.73 -6.30 -2.44
N MET A 109 -3.96 -5.78 -2.53
CA MET A 109 -4.24 -4.36 -2.38
C MET A 109 -3.95 -3.86 -0.96
N THR A 110 -4.23 -4.65 0.07
CA THR A 110 -3.90 -4.30 1.47
C THR A 110 -2.40 -4.25 1.69
N LYS A 111 -1.64 -5.18 1.10
CA LYS A 111 -0.17 -5.13 1.12
C LYS A 111 0.35 -3.89 0.41
N LEU A 112 -0.20 -3.55 -0.75
CA LEU A 112 0.16 -2.33 -1.47
C LEU A 112 -0.19 -1.07 -0.66
N GLU A 113 -1.34 -1.00 0.00
CA GLU A 113 -1.73 0.10 0.90
C GLU A 113 -0.77 0.21 2.10
N GLY A 114 -0.48 -0.90 2.76
CA GLY A 114 0.49 -0.96 3.85
C GLY A 114 1.90 -0.53 3.43
N ASN A 115 2.26 -0.75 2.16
CA ASN A 115 3.57 -0.39 1.62
C ASN A 115 3.62 1.03 1.01
N SER A 116 2.49 1.58 0.58
CA SER A 116 2.39 2.91 -0.07
C SER A 116 2.17 4.05 0.93
N GLY A 117 1.72 3.76 2.15
CA GLY A 117 1.53 4.76 3.22
C GLY A 117 2.70 4.88 4.21
N ILE A 118 3.76 4.09 4.04
CA ILE A 118 4.91 4.12 4.93
C ILE A 118 6.16 4.28 4.06
N ASN A 119 6.47 5.53 3.66
CA ASN A 119 7.88 5.90 3.66
C ASN A 119 8.33 5.64 5.09
N LEU A 120 8.96 4.51 5.31
CA LEU A 120 9.39 4.07 6.63
C LEU A 120 10.44 5.00 7.25
N LEU A 121 10.96 5.90 6.41
CA LEU A 121 11.90 6.97 6.70
C LEU A 121 11.23 8.36 6.70
N ASP A 122 9.94 8.46 6.38
CA ASP A 122 9.17 9.68 6.51
C ASP A 122 8.56 9.75 7.91
N PHE A 123 9.19 10.59 8.69
CA PHE A 123 8.91 10.82 10.10
C PHE A 123 8.01 12.05 10.31
N SER A 124 7.53 12.69 9.23
CA SER A 124 6.74 13.93 9.31
C SER A 124 5.45 13.79 10.12
N GLY A 125 4.84 12.60 10.14
CA GLY A 125 3.63 12.29 10.90
C GLY A 125 3.85 11.67 12.29
N LEU A 126 5.10 11.58 12.78
CA LEU A 126 5.38 10.96 14.09
C LEU A 126 4.66 11.68 15.24
N THR A 127 4.60 13.00 15.20
CA THR A 127 4.08 13.82 16.30
C THR A 127 2.57 13.69 16.53
N GLU A 128 1.82 13.21 15.54
CA GLU A 128 0.36 13.06 15.59
C GLU A 128 -0.10 11.66 16.04
N MET A 129 0.83 10.70 16.13
CA MET A 129 0.53 9.31 16.50
C MET A 129 0.61 9.06 18.01
N ALA A 130 -0.03 7.98 18.46
CA ALA A 130 0.15 7.49 19.82
C ALA A 130 1.61 7.05 20.06
N ILE A 131 2.11 7.23 21.29
CA ILE A 131 3.51 6.92 21.64
C ILE A 131 3.91 5.47 21.31
N SER A 132 3.01 4.51 21.53
CA SER A 132 3.23 3.10 21.20
C SER A 132 3.39 2.87 19.70
N GLU A 133 2.59 3.57 18.90
CA GLU A 133 2.64 3.50 17.44
C GLU A 133 3.91 4.14 16.87
N MET A 134 4.35 5.26 17.47
CA MET A 134 5.64 5.88 17.16
C MET A 134 6.81 4.91 17.34
N GLN A 135 6.86 4.22 18.49
CA GLN A 135 7.90 3.23 18.79
C GLN A 135 7.89 2.05 17.81
N ASN A 136 6.71 1.51 17.51
CA ASN A 136 6.55 0.41 16.56
C ASN A 136 7.04 0.80 15.15
N ARG A 137 6.77 2.04 14.73
CA ARG A 137 7.16 2.55 13.40
C ARG A 137 8.67 2.77 13.30
N VAL A 138 9.28 3.32 14.34
CA VAL A 138 10.74 3.50 14.43
C VAL A 138 11.46 2.14 14.44
N ALA A 139 10.94 1.16 15.18
CA ALA A 139 11.49 -0.19 15.21
C ALA A 139 11.37 -0.91 13.85
N ALA A 140 10.22 -0.78 13.19
CA ALA A 140 10.02 -1.30 11.84
C ALA A 140 10.99 -0.66 10.83
N ALA A 141 11.24 0.65 10.95
CA ALA A 141 12.20 1.39 10.13
C ALA A 141 13.64 0.90 10.25
N GLU A 142 14.09 0.65 11.46
CA GLU A 142 15.44 0.12 11.68
C GLU A 142 15.58 -1.30 11.15
N LYS A 143 14.54 -2.14 11.30
CA LYS A 143 14.53 -3.50 10.78
C LYS A 143 14.61 -3.53 9.25
N TYR A 144 13.76 -2.78 8.57
CA TYR A 144 13.76 -2.70 7.11
C TYR A 144 15.06 -2.11 6.56
N SER A 145 15.56 -1.02 7.15
CA SER A 145 16.83 -0.41 6.74
C SER A 145 18.01 -1.38 6.92
N PHE A 146 17.96 -2.26 7.94
CA PHE A 146 18.94 -3.33 8.11
C PHE A 146 18.80 -4.46 7.08
N GLU A 147 17.59 -4.96 6.85
CA GLU A 147 17.33 -6.09 5.93
C GLU A 147 17.62 -5.73 4.47
N GLU A 148 17.17 -4.56 4.01
CA GLU A 148 17.26 -4.16 2.59
C GLU A 148 18.58 -3.46 2.24
N HIS A 149 19.22 -2.79 3.20
CA HIS A 149 20.37 -1.91 2.94
C HIS A 149 21.60 -2.22 3.81
N GLY A 150 21.58 -3.33 4.56
CA GLY A 150 22.66 -3.78 5.43
C GLY A 150 23.72 -4.68 4.78
N GLN A 151 23.62 -4.98 3.48
CA GLN A 151 24.58 -5.85 2.79
C GLN A 151 25.95 -5.17 2.60
N ALA A 152 27.03 -5.95 2.79
CA ALA A 152 28.40 -5.45 2.74
C ALA A 152 28.86 -5.22 1.28
N GLY A 153 29.19 -3.97 0.96
CA GLY A 153 29.77 -3.58 -0.33
C GLY A 153 28.78 -2.87 -1.27
N SER A 154 29.18 -1.68 -1.74
CA SER A 154 28.49 -0.77 -2.69
C SER A 154 27.48 0.26 -2.13
N ALA A 155 26.94 1.10 -3.02
CA ALA A 155 26.18 2.35 -2.80
C ALA A 155 25.03 2.26 -1.78
N LEU A 156 24.50 1.07 -1.54
CA LEU A 156 23.49 0.79 -0.51
C LEU A 156 23.99 1.06 0.91
N MET A 157 25.29 0.91 1.19
CA MET A 157 25.88 1.25 2.50
C MET A 157 25.82 2.76 2.79
N MET A 158 26.02 3.60 1.77
CA MET A 158 25.91 5.06 1.92
C MET A 158 24.45 5.48 2.11
N ARG A 159 23.51 4.80 1.47
CA ARG A 159 22.07 4.95 1.69
C ARG A 159 21.71 4.61 3.14
N ARG A 160 22.16 3.44 3.64
CA ARG A 160 21.95 3.02 5.04
C ARG A 160 22.49 4.01 6.07
N LYS A 161 23.66 4.63 5.82
CA LYS A 161 24.20 5.66 6.73
C LYS A 161 23.27 6.87 6.85
N ARG A 162 22.65 7.30 5.75
CA ARG A 162 21.68 8.42 5.75
C ARG A 162 20.40 8.03 6.47
N GLU A 163 19.89 6.85 6.20
CA GLU A 163 18.69 6.29 6.84
C GLU A 163 18.88 6.15 8.36
N LYS A 164 20.00 5.56 8.80
CA LYS A 164 20.33 5.42 10.21
C LYS A 164 20.43 6.77 10.93
N LYS A 165 20.91 7.82 10.25
CA LYS A 165 20.93 9.18 10.79
C LYS A 165 19.52 9.76 10.95
N ALA A 166 18.61 9.45 10.04
CA ALA A 166 17.20 9.86 10.14
C ALA A 166 16.48 9.10 11.26
N ILE A 167 16.65 7.77 11.33
CA ILE A 167 16.06 6.91 12.36
C ILE A 167 16.51 7.35 13.77
N LYS A 168 17.80 7.63 13.98
CA LYS A 168 18.30 8.13 15.27
C LYS A 168 17.68 9.47 15.69
N LYS A 169 17.40 10.37 14.73
CA LYS A 169 16.72 11.63 15.04
C LYS A 169 15.27 11.36 15.47
N ALA A 170 14.58 10.44 14.80
CA ALA A 170 13.23 10.05 15.18
C ALA A 170 13.18 9.38 16.57
N GLU A 171 14.11 8.48 16.87
CA GLU A 171 14.26 7.87 18.21
C GLU A 171 14.40 8.91 19.31
N GLN A 172 15.24 9.93 19.08
CA GLN A 172 15.46 11.01 20.03
C GLN A 172 14.20 11.85 20.25
N LEU A 173 13.46 12.18 19.19
CA LEU A 173 12.18 12.90 19.29
C LEU A 173 11.14 12.11 20.09
N VAL A 174 11.02 10.80 19.85
CA VAL A 174 10.11 9.93 20.61
C VAL A 174 10.50 9.90 22.08
N LYS A 175 11.80 9.83 22.39
CA LYS A 175 12.32 9.86 23.77
C LYS A 175 12.01 11.17 24.48
N GLU A 176 12.17 12.31 23.80
CA GLU A 176 11.85 13.64 24.34
C GLU A 176 10.34 13.79 24.59
N LEU A 177 9.49 13.32 23.67
CA LEU A 177 8.04 13.27 23.85
C LEU A 177 7.61 12.45 25.07
N ILE A 178 8.23 11.28 25.27
CA ILE A 178 7.97 10.42 26.44
C ILE A 178 8.39 11.14 27.73
N GLN A 179 9.58 11.75 27.75
CA GLN A 179 10.07 12.48 28.92
C GLN A 179 9.16 13.65 29.28
N PHE A 180 8.69 14.41 28.28
CA PHE A 180 7.75 15.53 28.51
C PHE A 180 6.43 15.07 29.13
N LYS A 181 5.85 13.96 28.66
CA LYS A 181 4.62 13.37 29.24
C LYS A 181 4.81 12.88 30.68
N LEU A 182 6.00 12.40 31.03
CA LEU A 182 6.33 11.97 32.39
C LEU A 182 6.52 13.14 33.36
N SER A 183 7.09 14.25 32.89
CA SER A 183 7.31 15.45 33.72
C SER A 183 6.01 16.18 34.12
N ASP A 184 4.95 16.07 33.31
CA ASP A 184 3.64 16.72 33.55
C ASP A 184 2.80 16.04 34.65
N LEU A 185 3.19 14.84 35.09
CA LEU A 185 2.55 14.12 36.21
C LEU A 185 3.18 14.46 37.58
N GLY A 186 4.08 15.46 37.63
CA GLY A 186 5.03 15.66 38.72
C GLY A 186 4.66 16.69 39.80
N ASN A 187 3.42 17.14 39.92
CA ASN A 187 3.01 17.99 41.04
C ASN A 187 1.83 17.38 41.80
N PHE A 188 2.13 16.35 42.59
CA PHE A 188 1.19 15.87 43.60
C PHE A 188 1.17 16.91 44.73
N PRO A 189 -0.01 17.43 45.14
CA PRO A 189 -0.08 18.28 46.31
C PRO A 189 0.46 17.48 47.48
N SER A 190 1.55 17.95 48.08
CA SER A 190 2.07 17.44 49.34
C SER A 190 0.92 17.47 50.31
N GLY A 191 0.40 16.30 50.67
CA GLY A 191 -0.65 16.19 51.66
C GLY A 191 -0.17 16.83 52.95
N ASP A 192 -0.73 17.98 53.30
CA ASP A 192 -0.68 18.53 54.64
C ASP A 192 -1.34 17.47 55.55
N ILE A 193 -0.53 16.58 56.09
CA ILE A 193 -0.90 15.75 57.24
C ILE A 193 -0.89 16.72 58.43
N ARG A 194 -2.02 17.40 58.63
CA ARG A 194 -2.30 18.08 59.89
C ARG A 194 -2.52 17.03 60.96
N ALA A 195 -1.82 17.26 62.08
CA ALA A 195 -1.75 16.47 63.29
C ALA A 195 -3.10 16.06 63.89
#